data_AF-A0A7J7KGK7-F1
#
_entry.id   AF-A0A7J7KGK7-F1
#
_cell.length_a   1.000
_cell.length_b   1.000
_cell.length_c   1.000
_cell.angle_alpha   90.00
_cell.angle_beta   90.00
_cell.angle_gamma   90.00
#
_symmetry.space_group_name_H-M   'P 1'
#
loop_
_entity.id
_entity.type
_entity.pdbx_description
1 polymer ?
#
loop_
_entity_poly.entity_id
_entity_poly.type
_entity_poly.pdbx_seq_one_letter_code
_entity_poly.pdbx_strand_id
1 'polypeptide(L)'
;MSVIRMHILAESSYVDWLVGEEIVITTTGKSAWESEVRLITAVGQDSKTLTLNDSLSFNHVAVSHSHDSYSYDMRAEVGLLTRNVKVIGHAHDDLQKQSFGGRILIGDYFDGAQQWTGSARIENAEFYHMGQEGYIELYDPRFAVAYLGTGSVSDSKPSYVRKNSFKDSFNTAIGVIDAFGLPVSDNVIHGTVEAGIRVKSTDVTIERNLVSFTQARACYQDRVEEMNFDHHGSIEVIECISGVVMRDNIVAGSERSGYSIVGVSCAETDAQWSGNVAHGTLTGVKILPEYVTPAPCTRITGFTIYNTHDYGIYAQASSIIEVDM
;
A
#
# COMPACT_ATOMS: atom_id res chain seq x y z
N MET A 1 -15.08 -26.08 -4.20
CA MET A 1 -15.79 -24.81 -4.46
C MET A 1 -15.99 -24.13 -3.11
N SER A 2 -15.23 -23.09 -2.82
CA SER A 2 -15.38 -22.33 -1.57
C SER A 2 -16.34 -21.17 -1.76
N VAL A 3 -17.13 -20.90 -0.72
CA VAL A 3 -18.02 -19.74 -0.64
C VAL A 3 -17.45 -18.81 0.42
N ILE A 4 -17.22 -17.55 0.04
CA ILE A 4 -16.80 -16.51 0.99
C ILE A 4 -17.96 -15.53 1.17
N ARG A 5 -18.26 -15.22 2.43
CA ARG A 5 -19.14 -14.12 2.79
C ARG A 5 -18.28 -12.92 3.12
N MET A 6 -18.38 -11.86 2.33
CA MET A 6 -17.58 -10.67 2.56
C MET A 6 -18.08 -9.86 3.74
N HIS A 7 -17.13 -9.26 4.44
CA HIS A 7 -17.34 -7.97 5.06
C HIS A 7 -16.60 -6.93 4.23
N ILE A 8 -17.34 -6.22 3.38
CA ILE A 8 -16.79 -5.25 2.45
C ILE A 8 -16.47 -3.99 3.27
N LEU A 9 -15.22 -3.51 3.19
CA LEU A 9 -14.83 -2.21 3.70
C LEU A 9 -15.25 -1.10 2.72
N ALA A 10 -16.55 -1.04 2.42
CA ALA A 10 -17.14 0.01 1.62
C ALA A 10 -18.29 0.63 2.41
N GLU A 11 -18.51 1.94 2.23
CA GLU A 11 -19.69 2.64 2.76
C GLU A 11 -21.01 1.99 2.28
N SER A 12 -20.98 1.23 1.18
CA SER A 12 -22.11 0.44 0.70
C SER A 12 -22.07 -1.00 1.21
N SER A 13 -23.19 -1.44 1.76
CA SER A 13 -23.36 -2.81 2.24
C SER A 13 -23.43 -3.89 1.13
N TYR A 14 -23.08 -3.58 -0.13
CA TYR A 14 -23.09 -4.49 -1.28
C TYR A 14 -21.92 -4.19 -2.24
N VAL A 15 -21.48 -5.20 -2.99
CA VAL A 15 -20.53 -5.04 -4.12
C VAL A 15 -21.23 -5.17 -5.46
N ASP A 16 -20.71 -4.48 -6.47
CA ASP A 16 -21.11 -4.53 -7.88
C ASP A 16 -20.21 -5.45 -8.74
N TRP A 17 -19.45 -6.33 -8.09
CA TRP A 17 -18.48 -7.22 -8.73
C TRP A 17 -19.16 -8.29 -9.58
N LEU A 18 -18.48 -8.73 -10.63
CA LEU A 18 -19.01 -9.60 -11.68
C LEU A 18 -18.33 -10.96 -11.72
N VAL A 19 -19.05 -11.95 -12.24
CA VAL A 19 -18.47 -13.27 -12.56
C VAL A 19 -17.36 -13.09 -13.60
N GLY A 20 -16.22 -13.73 -13.36
CA GLY A 20 -15.02 -13.61 -14.19
C GLY A 20 -14.04 -12.53 -13.74
N GLU A 21 -14.35 -11.77 -12.68
CA GLU A 21 -13.39 -10.84 -12.09
C GLU A 21 -12.48 -11.52 -11.06
N GLU A 22 -11.25 -11.01 -10.94
CA GLU A 22 -10.27 -11.43 -9.94
C GLU A 22 -10.38 -10.58 -8.68
N ILE A 23 -10.29 -11.24 -7.54
CA ILE A 23 -10.25 -10.65 -6.20
C ILE A 23 -9.03 -11.14 -5.44
N VAL A 24 -8.51 -10.32 -4.53
CA VAL A 24 -7.58 -10.76 -3.48
C VAL A 24 -8.34 -10.98 -2.19
N ILE A 25 -8.03 -12.07 -1.49
CA ILE A 25 -8.39 -12.33 -0.09
C ILE A 25 -7.10 -12.20 0.71
N THR A 26 -7.02 -11.24 1.61
CA THR A 26 -5.77 -10.97 2.34
C THR A 26 -5.52 -12.00 3.45
N THR A 27 -4.25 -12.21 3.78
CA THR A 27 -3.85 -13.03 4.94
C THR A 27 -4.52 -12.55 6.22
N THR A 28 -4.84 -13.47 7.11
CA THR A 28 -5.22 -13.17 8.51
C THR A 28 -4.27 -13.79 9.52
N GLY A 29 -3.25 -14.50 9.03
CA GLY A 29 -2.21 -15.12 9.83
C GLY A 29 -1.00 -14.21 9.98
N LYS A 30 0.18 -14.81 10.11
CA LYS A 30 1.46 -14.09 10.29
C LYS A 30 2.31 -14.04 9.02
N SER A 31 1.92 -14.77 7.99
CA SER A 31 2.68 -14.85 6.74
C SER A 31 2.01 -14.02 5.66
N ALA A 32 2.80 -13.19 4.98
CA ALA A 32 2.33 -12.41 3.84
C ALA A 32 1.88 -13.28 2.65
N TRP A 33 2.43 -14.51 2.56
CA TRP A 33 2.16 -15.48 1.50
C TRP A 33 0.81 -16.19 1.63
N GLU A 34 0.08 -15.96 2.73
CA GLU A 34 -1.25 -16.54 2.95
C GLU A 34 -2.38 -15.72 2.29
N SER A 35 -2.05 -14.61 1.62
CA SER A 35 -2.98 -13.88 0.75
C SER A 35 -3.22 -14.66 -0.55
N GLU A 36 -4.46 -14.67 -1.03
CA GLU A 36 -4.88 -15.55 -2.13
C GLU A 36 -5.70 -14.79 -3.19
N VAL A 37 -5.31 -14.93 -4.46
CA VAL A 37 -6.10 -14.42 -5.60
C VAL A 37 -7.06 -15.50 -6.09
N ARG A 38 -8.32 -15.14 -6.32
CA ARG A 38 -9.35 -16.05 -6.83
C ARG A 38 -10.23 -15.37 -7.87
N LEU A 39 -10.83 -16.19 -8.73
CA LEU A 39 -11.80 -15.76 -9.72
C LEU A 39 -13.21 -15.94 -9.17
N ILE A 40 -14.06 -14.94 -9.38
CA ILE A 40 -15.49 -15.03 -9.07
C ILE A 40 -16.19 -15.92 -10.10
N THR A 41 -16.89 -16.95 -9.65
CA THR A 41 -17.69 -17.86 -10.52
C THR A 41 -19.20 -17.70 -10.33
N ALA A 42 -19.63 -17.17 -9.19
CA ALA A 42 -21.01 -16.76 -8.97
C ALA A 42 -21.08 -15.66 -7.91
N VAL A 43 -22.07 -14.78 -8.04
CA VAL A 43 -22.42 -13.75 -7.05
C VAL A 43 -23.79 -14.10 -6.48
N GLY A 44 -23.89 -14.16 -5.16
CA GLY A 44 -25.13 -14.43 -4.44
C GLY A 44 -26.15 -13.30 -4.59
N GLN A 45 -27.42 -13.61 -4.36
CA GLN A 45 -28.51 -12.62 -4.42
C GLN A 45 -28.37 -11.48 -3.40
N ASP A 46 -27.57 -11.69 -2.35
CA ASP A 46 -27.28 -10.69 -1.33
C ASP A 46 -26.18 -9.69 -1.73
N SER A 47 -25.54 -9.89 -2.89
CA SER A 47 -24.37 -9.11 -3.36
C SER A 47 -23.23 -9.04 -2.34
N LYS A 48 -23.11 -10.05 -1.47
CA LYS A 48 -22.05 -10.17 -0.44
C LYS A 48 -21.44 -11.56 -0.36
N THR A 49 -22.12 -12.55 -0.93
CA THR A 49 -21.66 -13.93 -0.98
C THR A 49 -21.07 -14.22 -2.35
N LEU A 50 -19.82 -14.65 -2.41
CA LEU A 50 -19.17 -15.06 -3.65
C LEU A 50 -18.82 -16.53 -3.66
N THR A 51 -18.97 -17.14 -4.83
CA THR A 51 -18.47 -18.49 -5.11
C THR A 51 -17.20 -18.38 -5.93
N LEU A 52 -16.14 -19.06 -5.48
CA LEU A 52 -14.82 -18.97 -6.08
C LEU A 52 -14.53 -20.15 -7.01
N ASN A 53 -13.64 -19.93 -7.97
CA ASN A 53 -13.18 -20.97 -8.89
C ASN A 53 -12.46 -22.13 -8.21
N ASP A 54 -11.87 -21.91 -7.04
CA ASP A 54 -11.24 -22.95 -6.24
C ASP A 54 -11.40 -22.69 -4.74
N SER A 55 -11.09 -23.69 -3.92
CA SER A 55 -10.96 -23.51 -2.48
C SER A 55 -9.79 -22.62 -2.09
N LEU A 56 -9.89 -22.00 -0.91
CA LEU A 56 -8.77 -21.33 -0.26
C LEU A 56 -7.82 -22.39 0.29
N SER A 57 -6.52 -22.14 0.15
CA SER A 57 -5.45 -23.02 0.62
C SER A 57 -5.12 -22.75 2.08
N PHE A 58 -5.41 -21.53 2.56
CA PHE A 58 -5.14 -21.10 3.92
C PHE A 58 -6.42 -20.86 4.71
N ASN A 59 -6.31 -20.94 6.03
CA ASN A 59 -7.41 -20.58 6.92
C ASN A 59 -7.48 -19.06 7.03
N HIS A 60 -8.68 -18.52 6.86
CA HIS A 60 -8.96 -17.11 7.04
C HIS A 60 -9.89 -16.90 8.23
N VAL A 61 -9.44 -16.14 9.22
CA VAL A 61 -10.17 -15.89 10.47
C VAL A 61 -11.07 -14.67 10.30
N ALA A 62 -12.25 -14.68 10.92
CA ALA A 62 -13.11 -13.51 11.04
C ALA A 62 -13.69 -13.45 12.46
N VAL A 63 -13.14 -12.58 13.30
CA VAL A 63 -13.51 -12.44 14.71
C VAL A 63 -13.59 -10.96 15.08
N SER A 64 -14.61 -10.61 15.86
CA SER A 64 -14.76 -9.30 16.48
C SER A 64 -14.35 -9.40 17.95
N HIS A 65 -13.50 -8.48 18.40
CA HIS A 65 -13.14 -8.35 19.81
C HIS A 65 -13.66 -7.03 20.37
N SER A 66 -14.06 -7.07 21.64
CA SER A 66 -14.41 -5.87 22.39
C SER A 66 -13.74 -5.92 23.75
N HIS A 67 -13.03 -4.86 24.11
CA HIS A 67 -12.38 -4.69 25.41
C HIS A 67 -12.55 -3.24 25.86
N ASP A 68 -13.20 -3.04 27.01
CA ASP A 68 -13.61 -1.71 27.51
C ASP A 68 -14.38 -0.89 26.45
N SER A 69 -13.91 0.30 26.12
CA SER A 69 -14.48 1.17 25.08
C SER A 69 -13.99 0.85 23.66
N TYR A 70 -13.13 -0.14 23.50
CA TYR A 70 -12.51 -0.48 22.23
C TYR A 70 -13.18 -1.70 21.60
N SER A 71 -13.52 -1.57 20.32
CA SER A 71 -14.01 -2.65 19.48
C SER A 71 -13.15 -2.71 18.24
N TYR A 72 -12.59 -3.87 17.93
CA TYR A 72 -11.82 -4.07 16.71
C TYR A 72 -12.17 -5.39 16.04
N ASP A 73 -12.09 -5.37 14.71
CA ASP A 73 -12.43 -6.48 13.84
C ASP A 73 -11.15 -7.05 13.23
N MET A 74 -10.91 -8.35 13.44
CA MET A 74 -9.82 -9.08 12.80
C MET A 74 -10.42 -10.00 11.74
N ARG A 75 -10.17 -9.69 10.48
CA ARG A 75 -10.70 -10.45 9.34
C ARG A 75 -9.90 -10.22 8.08
N ALA A 76 -10.06 -11.11 7.11
CA ALA A 76 -9.52 -10.90 5.78
C ALA A 76 -10.27 -9.74 5.12
N GLU A 77 -9.50 -8.82 4.55
CA GLU A 77 -10.01 -7.86 3.59
C GLU A 77 -10.12 -8.52 2.22
N VAL A 78 -11.10 -8.08 1.45
CA VAL A 78 -11.29 -8.55 0.08
C VAL A 78 -11.26 -7.35 -0.86
N GLY A 79 -10.36 -7.38 -1.84
CA GLY A 79 -10.18 -6.31 -2.81
C GLY A 79 -10.41 -6.77 -4.25
N LEU A 80 -11.16 -5.99 -5.03
CA LEU A 80 -11.32 -6.24 -6.47
C LEU A 80 -10.06 -5.83 -7.23
N LEU A 81 -9.44 -6.78 -7.93
CA LEU A 81 -8.25 -6.54 -8.76
C LEU A 81 -8.62 -6.22 -10.21
N THR A 82 -9.71 -6.75 -10.74
CA THR A 82 -10.08 -6.50 -12.13
C THR A 82 -10.55 -5.07 -12.36
N ARG A 83 -10.05 -4.43 -13.44
CA ARG A 83 -10.59 -3.18 -14.00
C ARG A 83 -10.75 -3.28 -15.51
N ASN A 84 -11.58 -2.40 -16.07
CA ASN A 84 -11.86 -2.37 -17.51
C ASN A 84 -10.68 -1.84 -18.34
N VAL A 85 -9.87 -0.95 -17.76
CA VAL A 85 -8.65 -0.42 -18.39
C VAL A 85 -7.46 -1.12 -17.76
N LYS A 86 -6.64 -1.80 -18.57
CA LYS A 86 -5.43 -2.49 -18.11
C LYS A 86 -4.19 -1.85 -18.72
N VAL A 87 -3.22 -1.51 -17.87
CA VAL A 87 -1.87 -1.11 -18.24
C VAL A 87 -0.94 -2.24 -17.82
N ILE A 88 -0.36 -2.92 -18.80
CA ILE A 88 0.40 -4.15 -18.56
C ILE A 88 1.86 -3.98 -18.99
N GLY A 89 2.79 -4.49 -18.19
CA GLY A 89 4.14 -4.76 -18.65
C GLY A 89 4.11 -5.77 -19.78
N HIS A 90 4.79 -5.48 -20.89
CA HIS A 90 4.77 -6.35 -22.07
C HIS A 90 5.33 -7.74 -21.73
N ALA A 91 4.57 -8.79 -22.04
CA ALA A 91 5.00 -10.16 -21.79
C ALA A 91 6.11 -10.58 -22.77
N HIS A 92 7.23 -11.08 -22.24
CA HIS A 92 8.33 -11.67 -23.00
C HIS A 92 9.07 -12.71 -22.16
N ASP A 93 9.87 -13.56 -22.81
CA ASP A 93 10.52 -14.73 -22.18
C ASP A 93 11.43 -14.39 -20.99
N ASP A 94 11.96 -13.17 -20.97
CA ASP A 94 12.85 -12.69 -19.91
C ASP A 94 12.17 -11.80 -18.86
N LEU A 95 10.85 -11.54 -18.95
CA LEU A 95 10.15 -10.59 -18.09
C LEU A 95 10.34 -10.95 -16.61
N GLN A 96 10.15 -12.22 -16.26
CA GLN A 96 10.31 -12.70 -14.90
C GLN A 96 11.78 -12.80 -14.48
N LYS A 97 12.70 -13.10 -15.39
CA LYS A 97 14.13 -13.19 -15.06
C LYS A 97 14.74 -11.82 -14.77
N GLN A 98 14.27 -10.79 -15.48
CA GLN A 98 14.73 -9.42 -15.32
C GLN A 98 13.90 -8.68 -14.27
N SER A 99 12.65 -9.09 -14.07
CA SER A 99 11.65 -8.37 -13.25
C SER A 99 11.50 -6.92 -13.70
N PHE A 100 11.54 -6.68 -15.02
CA PHE A 100 11.45 -5.35 -15.63
C PHE A 100 10.15 -5.20 -16.41
N GLY A 101 9.16 -4.59 -15.75
CA GLY A 101 7.88 -4.23 -16.30
C GLY A 101 7.85 -2.84 -16.95
N GLY A 102 6.63 -2.41 -17.27
CA GLY A 102 6.37 -1.03 -17.70
C GLY A 102 6.42 -0.05 -16.52
N ARG A 103 6.64 1.23 -16.78
CA ARG A 103 6.52 2.29 -15.76
C ARG A 103 5.84 3.53 -16.33
N ILE A 104 5.08 4.23 -15.49
CA ILE A 104 4.55 5.57 -15.79
C ILE A 104 5.24 6.58 -14.87
N LEU A 105 5.95 7.53 -15.48
CA LEU A 105 6.60 8.64 -14.78
C LEU A 105 5.91 9.95 -15.15
N ILE A 106 5.46 10.68 -14.13
CA ILE A 106 4.90 12.01 -14.24
C ILE A 106 5.90 12.95 -13.59
N GLY A 107 6.43 13.90 -14.34
CA GLY A 107 7.41 14.82 -13.80
C GLY A 107 7.55 16.07 -14.64
N ASP A 108 8.28 17.02 -14.08
CA ASP A 108 8.67 18.24 -14.76
C ASP A 108 10.03 18.04 -15.44
N TYR A 109 10.20 18.62 -16.61
CA TYR A 109 11.41 18.48 -17.42
C TYR A 109 11.81 19.83 -18.02
N PHE A 110 13.10 20.17 -17.91
CA PHE A 110 13.67 21.37 -18.51
C PHE A 110 14.79 20.97 -19.47
N ASP A 111 14.67 21.37 -20.73
CA ASP A 111 15.68 21.06 -21.76
C ASP A 111 16.74 22.15 -21.95
N GLY A 112 16.74 23.18 -21.10
CA GLY A 112 17.60 24.36 -21.26
C GLY A 112 16.91 25.55 -21.93
N ALA A 113 15.79 25.33 -22.63
CA ALA A 113 15.04 26.37 -23.34
C ALA A 113 13.57 26.45 -22.92
N GLN A 114 12.95 25.31 -22.63
CA GLN A 114 11.53 25.20 -22.29
C GLN A 114 11.32 24.33 -21.05
N GLN A 115 10.43 24.80 -20.17
CA GLN A 115 9.91 24.03 -19.04
C GLN A 115 8.68 23.25 -19.50
N TRP A 116 8.70 21.95 -19.29
CA TRP A 116 7.57 21.05 -19.40
C TRP A 116 7.15 20.66 -17.99
N THR A 117 5.85 20.71 -17.73
CA THR A 117 5.29 20.27 -16.46
C THR A 117 4.42 19.06 -16.67
N GLY A 118 4.59 18.06 -15.82
CA GLY A 118 3.73 16.88 -15.76
C GLY A 118 2.59 17.05 -14.76
N SER A 119 1.40 16.61 -15.14
CA SER A 119 0.27 16.37 -14.23
C SER A 119 -0.56 15.21 -14.75
N ALA A 120 -1.09 14.36 -13.88
CA ALA A 120 -1.93 13.24 -14.31
C ALA A 120 -2.99 12.86 -13.28
N ARG A 121 -4.14 12.44 -13.77
CA ARG A 121 -5.25 11.88 -13.00
C ARG A 121 -5.38 10.42 -13.37
N ILE A 122 -5.03 9.53 -12.45
CA ILE A 122 -5.00 8.09 -12.70
C ILE A 122 -6.12 7.45 -11.88
N GLU A 123 -7.16 6.96 -12.54
CA GLU A 123 -8.29 6.31 -11.88
C GLU A 123 -8.91 5.16 -12.65
N ASN A 124 -9.47 4.19 -11.90
CA ASN A 124 -10.21 3.03 -12.39
C ASN A 124 -9.43 2.15 -13.39
N ALA A 125 -8.10 2.08 -13.24
CA ALA A 125 -7.21 1.26 -14.06
C ALA A 125 -6.55 0.14 -13.26
N GLU A 126 -6.27 -0.98 -13.94
CA GLU A 126 -5.51 -2.11 -13.44
C GLU A 126 -4.08 -2.04 -14.00
N PHE A 127 -3.10 -2.15 -13.11
CA PHE A 127 -1.68 -2.18 -13.42
C PHE A 127 -1.14 -3.57 -13.13
N TYR A 128 -0.55 -4.23 -14.13
CA TYR A 128 -0.06 -5.60 -14.00
C TYR A 128 1.38 -5.74 -14.53
N HIS A 129 2.26 -6.38 -13.76
CA HIS A 129 3.69 -6.52 -14.11
C HIS A 129 4.35 -5.18 -14.43
N MET A 130 4.18 -4.20 -13.55
CA MET A 130 4.75 -2.86 -13.68
C MET A 130 5.91 -2.65 -12.70
N GLY A 131 6.72 -1.61 -12.93
CA GLY A 131 7.94 -1.35 -12.18
C GLY A 131 9.14 -2.20 -12.62
N GLN A 132 10.33 -1.86 -12.14
CA GLN A 132 11.58 -2.56 -12.45
C GLN A 132 12.35 -2.83 -11.17
N GLU A 133 12.60 -4.10 -10.86
CA GLU A 133 13.27 -4.52 -9.63
C GLU A 133 14.67 -3.89 -9.50
N GLY A 134 15.08 -3.60 -8.25
CA GLY A 134 16.41 -3.09 -7.93
C GLY A 134 16.59 -1.57 -8.08
N TYR A 135 15.70 -0.87 -8.80
CA TYR A 135 15.76 0.57 -8.99
C TYR A 135 14.83 1.32 -8.03
N ILE A 136 15.32 1.56 -6.81
CA ILE A 136 14.54 2.16 -5.71
C ILE A 136 14.88 3.63 -5.44
N GLU A 137 15.78 4.21 -6.23
CA GLU A 137 16.26 5.56 -6.04
C GLU A 137 15.19 6.61 -6.34
N LEU A 138 15.03 7.57 -5.43
CA LEU A 138 13.97 8.59 -5.53
C LEU A 138 14.17 9.58 -6.68
N TYR A 139 15.38 9.66 -7.26
CA TYR A 139 15.68 10.52 -8.42
C TYR A 139 15.45 9.81 -9.78
N ASP A 140 15.34 8.48 -9.82
CA ASP A 140 14.92 7.69 -10.99
C ASP A 140 13.99 6.56 -10.52
N PRO A 141 12.81 6.89 -9.96
CA PRO A 141 11.89 5.89 -9.43
C PRO A 141 11.38 5.04 -10.60
N ARG A 142 11.74 3.75 -10.61
CA ARG A 142 11.21 2.79 -11.60
C ARG A 142 10.06 1.99 -11.02
N PHE A 143 9.15 2.72 -10.39
CA PHE A 143 7.92 2.22 -9.81
C PHE A 143 6.86 1.99 -10.88
N ALA A 144 5.72 1.39 -10.54
CA ALA A 144 4.64 1.22 -11.51
C ALA A 144 4.09 2.58 -11.96
N VAL A 145 3.78 3.45 -11.01
CA VAL A 145 3.38 4.84 -11.22
C VAL A 145 4.19 5.73 -10.26
N ALA A 146 4.88 6.73 -10.78
CA ALA A 146 5.63 7.70 -9.97
C ALA A 146 5.33 9.14 -10.38
N TYR A 147 5.05 9.99 -9.40
CA TYR A 147 5.10 11.45 -9.52
C TYR A 147 6.44 11.92 -8.97
N LEU A 148 7.19 12.65 -9.78
CA LEU A 148 8.54 13.12 -9.47
C LEU A 148 8.69 14.61 -9.80
N GLY A 149 8.77 15.45 -8.78
CA GLY A 149 9.06 16.88 -8.95
C GLY A 149 7.97 17.66 -9.69
N THR A 150 6.71 17.21 -9.61
CA THR A 150 5.58 17.89 -10.27
C THR A 150 5.16 19.17 -9.53
N GLY A 151 5.65 19.37 -8.30
CA GLY A 151 5.26 20.47 -7.43
C GLY A 151 3.83 20.31 -6.91
N SER A 152 3.18 21.43 -6.56
CA SER A 152 1.84 21.41 -5.96
C SER A 152 0.75 21.03 -6.95
N VAL A 153 -0.15 20.14 -6.52
CA VAL A 153 -1.44 19.95 -7.16
C VAL A 153 -2.22 21.26 -7.14
N SER A 154 -2.82 21.61 -8.27
CA SER A 154 -3.59 22.83 -8.45
C SER A 154 -4.62 22.67 -9.55
N ASP A 155 -5.50 23.65 -9.73
CA ASP A 155 -6.49 23.66 -10.82
C ASP A 155 -5.84 23.60 -12.22
N SER A 156 -4.61 24.12 -12.36
CA SER A 156 -3.86 24.07 -13.61
C SER A 156 -3.01 22.80 -13.77
N LYS A 157 -2.80 22.04 -12.69
CA LYS A 157 -2.03 20.78 -12.66
C LYS A 157 -2.77 19.70 -11.86
N PRO A 158 -4.04 19.37 -12.20
CA PRO A 158 -4.84 18.48 -11.38
C PRO A 158 -4.23 17.08 -11.39
N SER A 159 -3.95 16.52 -10.21
CA SER A 159 -3.33 15.21 -10.09
C SER A 159 -3.90 14.39 -8.93
N TYR A 160 -3.97 13.07 -9.13
CA TYR A 160 -4.33 12.08 -8.11
C TYR A 160 -4.08 10.65 -8.62
N VAL A 161 -4.02 9.69 -7.70
CA VAL A 161 -4.03 8.25 -7.99
C VAL A 161 -5.12 7.58 -7.15
N ARG A 162 -6.24 7.18 -7.77
CA ARG A 162 -7.37 6.61 -7.02
C ARG A 162 -8.13 5.48 -7.68
N LYS A 163 -8.73 4.57 -6.89
CA LYS A 163 -9.61 3.49 -7.40
C LYS A 163 -8.93 2.52 -8.37
N ASN A 164 -7.60 2.48 -8.36
CA ASN A 164 -6.83 1.60 -9.23
C ASN A 164 -6.59 0.26 -8.55
N SER A 165 -6.20 -0.73 -9.34
CA SER A 165 -5.61 -1.96 -8.84
C SER A 165 -4.17 -2.10 -9.34
N PHE A 166 -3.28 -2.59 -8.49
CA PHE A 166 -1.90 -2.93 -8.84
C PHE A 166 -1.68 -4.38 -8.46
N LYS A 167 -1.23 -5.19 -9.41
CA LYS A 167 -1.06 -6.63 -9.25
C LYS A 167 0.31 -7.06 -9.76
N ASP A 168 1.05 -7.80 -8.94
CA ASP A 168 2.33 -8.42 -9.32
C ASP A 168 3.33 -7.39 -9.89
N SER A 169 3.50 -6.26 -9.20
CA SER A 169 4.50 -5.24 -9.58
C SER A 169 5.90 -5.68 -9.17
N PHE A 170 6.87 -5.48 -10.05
CA PHE A 170 8.28 -5.82 -9.80
C PHE A 170 9.03 -4.77 -8.99
N ASN A 171 8.37 -3.68 -8.62
CA ASN A 171 8.88 -2.64 -7.71
C ASN A 171 7.65 -1.98 -7.02
N THR A 172 7.89 -0.90 -6.28
CA THR A 172 6.86 -0.11 -5.63
C THR A 172 5.73 0.25 -6.59
N ALA A 173 4.49 0.14 -6.15
CA ALA A 173 3.34 0.43 -7.00
C ALA A 173 3.17 1.95 -7.21
N ILE A 174 3.09 2.73 -6.12
CA ILE A 174 2.85 4.18 -6.19
C ILE A 174 4.00 4.94 -5.51
N GLY A 175 4.67 5.80 -6.26
CA GLY A 175 5.64 6.77 -5.74
C GLY A 175 5.14 8.20 -5.79
N VAL A 176 5.32 8.93 -4.69
CA VAL A 176 5.04 10.36 -4.59
C VAL A 176 6.29 11.09 -4.10
N ILE A 177 7.04 11.72 -5.00
CA ILE A 177 8.31 12.38 -4.72
C ILE A 177 8.22 13.83 -5.19
N ASP A 178 8.36 14.80 -4.28
CA ASP A 178 8.26 16.24 -4.58
C ASP A 178 6.99 16.63 -5.37
N ALA A 179 5.86 16.01 -4.99
CA ALA A 179 4.53 16.20 -5.56
C ALA A 179 3.54 16.54 -4.44
N PHE A 180 3.37 17.84 -4.17
CA PHE A 180 2.70 18.33 -2.96
C PHE A 180 1.18 18.33 -3.12
N GLY A 181 0.43 17.96 -2.07
CA GLY A 181 -1.04 17.98 -2.15
C GLY A 181 -1.66 16.79 -2.89
N LEU A 182 -0.89 15.74 -3.22
CA LEU A 182 -1.36 14.64 -4.06
C LEU A 182 -2.30 13.69 -3.29
N PRO A 183 -3.55 13.47 -3.74
CA PRO A 183 -4.42 12.44 -3.18
C PRO A 183 -4.08 11.05 -3.75
N VAL A 184 -3.86 10.09 -2.86
CA VAL A 184 -3.68 8.66 -3.14
C VAL A 184 -4.73 7.88 -2.37
N SER A 185 -5.82 7.48 -3.03
CA SER A 185 -6.97 6.90 -2.32
C SER A 185 -7.66 5.71 -2.98
N ASP A 186 -8.26 4.84 -2.19
CA ASP A 186 -9.16 3.79 -2.68
C ASP A 186 -8.46 2.80 -3.65
N ASN A 187 -7.13 2.65 -3.58
CA ASN A 187 -6.38 1.72 -4.43
C ASN A 187 -6.26 0.34 -3.76
N VAL A 188 -6.30 -0.72 -4.58
CA VAL A 188 -6.02 -2.11 -4.15
C VAL A 188 -4.68 -2.55 -4.72
N ILE A 189 -3.70 -2.78 -3.87
CA ILE A 189 -2.32 -3.13 -4.25
C ILE A 189 -2.04 -4.53 -3.72
N HIS A 190 -1.70 -5.46 -4.61
CA HIS A 190 -1.39 -6.84 -4.28
C HIS A 190 -0.12 -7.31 -4.99
N GLY A 191 0.83 -7.89 -4.25
CA GLY A 191 2.02 -8.48 -4.85
C GLY A 191 2.96 -7.41 -5.40
N THR A 192 3.69 -6.74 -4.52
CA THR A 192 4.79 -5.84 -4.93
C THR A 192 6.12 -6.39 -4.43
N VAL A 193 7.19 -6.18 -5.19
CA VAL A 193 8.54 -6.20 -4.63
C VAL A 193 8.82 -4.79 -4.14
N GLU A 194 9.18 -4.60 -2.86
CA GLU A 194 9.15 -3.31 -2.15
C GLU A 194 7.74 -2.85 -1.74
N ALA A 195 7.60 -1.57 -1.39
CA ALA A 195 6.40 -0.95 -0.86
C ALA A 195 5.19 -1.03 -1.83
N GLY A 196 3.98 -0.92 -1.32
CA GLY A 196 2.82 -0.57 -2.13
C GLY A 196 2.80 0.93 -2.44
N ILE A 197 3.02 1.77 -1.42
CA ILE A 197 2.99 3.23 -1.54
C ILE A 197 4.24 3.80 -0.86
N ARG A 198 5.00 4.62 -1.57
CA ARG A 198 6.19 5.29 -1.05
C ARG A 198 6.12 6.80 -1.29
N VAL A 199 6.23 7.57 -0.20
CA VAL A 199 6.00 9.02 -0.19
C VAL A 199 7.21 9.75 0.41
N LYS A 200 7.77 10.65 -0.39
CA LYS A 200 8.72 11.71 -0.01
C LYS A 200 8.20 13.05 -0.51
N SER A 201 7.14 13.57 0.12
CA SER A 201 6.46 14.80 -0.33
C SER A 201 5.47 15.30 0.72
N THR A 202 5.20 16.61 0.80
CA THR A 202 4.28 17.25 1.77
C THR A 202 2.83 17.30 1.32
N ASP A 203 1.93 17.45 2.31
CA ASP A 203 0.49 17.64 2.10
C ASP A 203 -0.18 16.50 1.31
N VAL A 204 0.41 15.30 1.33
CA VAL A 204 -0.10 14.11 0.64
C VAL A 204 -1.23 13.48 1.48
N THR A 205 -2.32 13.12 0.81
CA THR A 205 -3.43 12.40 1.43
C THR A 205 -3.38 10.93 1.02
N ILE A 206 -3.22 10.02 1.98
CA ILE A 206 -3.16 8.57 1.77
C ILE A 206 -4.37 7.97 2.48
N GLU A 207 -5.39 7.52 1.73
CA GLU A 207 -6.65 7.08 2.35
C GLU A 207 -7.30 5.87 1.73
N ARG A 208 -7.86 4.99 2.57
CA ARG A 208 -8.68 3.85 2.13
C ARG A 208 -7.97 2.97 1.10
N ASN A 209 -6.63 2.91 1.15
CA ASN A 209 -5.86 2.01 0.31
C ASN A 209 -5.72 0.65 1.00
N LEU A 210 -5.88 -0.42 0.24
CA LEU A 210 -5.56 -1.79 0.67
C LEU A 210 -4.23 -2.18 0.04
N VAL A 211 -3.21 -2.43 0.86
CA VAL A 211 -1.92 -2.98 0.43
C VAL A 211 -1.76 -4.37 1.01
N SER A 212 -1.61 -5.36 0.14
CA SER A 212 -1.46 -6.76 0.54
C SER A 212 -0.28 -7.41 -0.15
N PHE A 213 0.41 -8.28 0.57
CA PHE A 213 1.52 -9.08 0.07
C PHE A 213 2.62 -8.23 -0.59
N THR A 214 3.40 -7.54 0.24
CA THR A 214 4.65 -6.89 -0.16
C THR A 214 5.85 -7.78 0.16
N GLN A 215 6.75 -7.95 -0.81
CA GLN A 215 7.92 -8.82 -0.73
C GLN A 215 9.20 -8.01 -0.55
N ALA A 216 10.08 -8.49 0.32
CA ALA A 216 11.45 -8.01 0.48
C ALA A 216 12.30 -8.39 -0.73
N ARG A 217 13.04 -7.45 -1.33
CA ARG A 217 14.03 -7.78 -2.37
C ARG A 217 15.00 -8.87 -1.91
N ALA A 218 15.39 -8.85 -0.63
CA ALA A 218 16.28 -9.83 -0.04
C ALA A 218 15.80 -11.28 -0.15
N CYS A 219 14.48 -11.49 -0.24
CA CYS A 219 13.82 -12.80 -0.32
C CYS A 219 13.17 -13.07 -1.69
N TYR A 220 12.99 -12.03 -2.51
CA TYR A 220 12.31 -12.12 -3.80
C TYR A 220 13.01 -13.10 -4.75
N GLN A 221 12.23 -13.99 -5.38
CA GLN A 221 12.70 -15.09 -6.25
C GLN A 221 13.65 -16.07 -5.55
N ASP A 222 13.27 -16.49 -4.33
CA ASP A 222 14.03 -17.45 -3.52
C ASP A 222 15.46 -16.98 -3.19
N ARG A 223 15.71 -15.66 -3.28
CA ARG A 223 16.99 -15.07 -2.90
C ARG A 223 17.18 -15.18 -1.39
N VAL A 224 18.45 -15.24 -1.00
CA VAL A 224 18.88 -15.17 0.40
C VAL A 224 20.00 -14.14 0.47
N GLU A 225 19.63 -12.87 0.51
CA GLU A 225 20.60 -11.77 0.63
C GLU A 225 20.83 -11.43 2.10
N GLU A 226 21.74 -12.16 2.77
CA GLU A 226 22.02 -12.01 4.23
C GLU A 226 22.47 -10.60 4.64
N MET A 227 23.06 -9.85 3.71
CA MET A 227 23.58 -8.50 3.93
C MET A 227 22.63 -7.41 3.40
N ASN A 228 21.42 -7.79 2.99
CA ASN A 228 20.37 -6.84 2.60
C ASN A 228 19.48 -6.54 3.81
N PHE A 229 19.85 -5.48 4.53
CA PHE A 229 19.13 -4.97 5.69
C PHE A 229 17.99 -4.03 5.32
N ASP A 230 17.52 -4.06 4.06
CA ASP A 230 16.36 -3.27 3.68
C ASP A 230 15.12 -3.79 4.41
N HIS A 231 14.65 -2.94 5.32
CA HIS A 231 13.39 -3.07 6.00
C HIS A 231 12.52 -1.94 5.46
N HIS A 232 11.85 -2.12 4.32
CA HIS A 232 10.83 -1.18 3.86
C HIS A 232 9.52 -1.34 4.64
N GLY A 233 8.64 -0.34 4.55
CA GLY A 233 7.22 -0.48 4.87
C GLY A 233 6.39 -0.81 3.62
N SER A 234 5.22 -1.43 3.77
CA SER A 234 4.25 -1.53 2.66
C SER A 234 3.65 -0.16 2.31
N ILE A 235 3.47 0.69 3.32
CA ILE A 235 3.23 2.12 3.15
C ILE A 235 4.37 2.86 3.82
N GLU A 236 5.12 3.63 3.04
CA GLU A 236 6.30 4.37 3.49
C GLU A 236 6.07 5.86 3.36
N VAL A 237 6.25 6.57 4.47
CA VAL A 237 6.31 8.04 4.52
C VAL A 237 7.67 8.37 5.08
N ILE A 238 8.57 8.87 4.21
CA ILE A 238 9.99 9.05 4.51
C ILE A 238 10.37 10.52 4.54
N GLU A 239 11.27 10.88 5.46
CA GLU A 239 11.78 12.24 5.69
C GLU A 239 10.73 13.24 6.19
N CYS A 240 11.19 14.44 6.51
CA CYS A 240 10.50 15.50 7.25
C CYS A 240 9.27 16.07 6.53
N ILE A 241 8.20 15.29 6.49
CA ILE A 241 7.00 15.61 5.74
C ILE A 241 5.94 16.21 6.68
N SER A 242 5.55 17.45 6.40
CA SER A 242 4.39 18.09 7.01
C SER A 242 3.10 17.82 6.24
N GLY A 243 1.96 17.85 6.94
CA GLY A 243 0.64 17.84 6.32
C GLY A 243 0.20 16.50 5.74
N VAL A 244 0.88 15.39 6.04
CA VAL A 244 0.41 14.06 5.61
C VAL A 244 -0.87 13.69 6.34
N VAL A 245 -1.88 13.32 5.56
CA VAL A 245 -3.12 12.70 6.05
C VAL A 245 -3.02 11.21 5.79
N MET A 246 -3.26 10.38 6.81
CA MET A 246 -3.22 8.92 6.68
C MET A 246 -4.46 8.32 7.35
N ARG A 247 -5.48 7.96 6.58
CA ARG A 247 -6.76 7.48 7.14
C ARG A 247 -7.25 6.19 6.51
N ASP A 248 -7.70 5.27 7.35
CA ASP A 248 -8.42 4.06 6.92
C ASP A 248 -7.64 3.20 5.91
N ASN A 249 -6.31 3.27 5.91
CA ASN A 249 -5.48 2.40 5.09
C ASN A 249 -5.30 1.05 5.78
N ILE A 250 -5.16 0.00 4.99
CA ILE A 250 -4.96 -1.34 5.51
C ILE A 250 -3.74 -1.94 4.84
N VAL A 251 -2.83 -2.43 5.68
CA VAL A 251 -1.75 -3.30 5.26
C VAL A 251 -1.99 -4.69 5.82
N ALA A 252 -2.17 -5.65 4.92
CA ALA A 252 -2.48 -7.04 5.24
C ALA A 252 -1.54 -7.98 4.49
N GLY A 253 -0.45 -8.39 5.15
CA GLY A 253 0.63 -9.17 4.53
C GLY A 253 1.81 -8.30 4.11
N SER A 254 2.91 -8.37 4.86
CA SER A 254 4.21 -7.81 4.46
C SER A 254 5.34 -8.70 4.96
N GLU A 255 6.29 -9.04 4.09
CA GLU A 255 7.53 -9.70 4.51
C GLU A 255 8.39 -8.82 5.42
N ARG A 256 8.15 -7.50 5.40
CA ARG A 256 8.79 -6.50 6.26
C ARG A 256 7.70 -5.78 7.08
N SER A 257 7.74 -4.45 7.13
CA SER A 257 6.86 -3.70 8.00
C SER A 257 5.55 -3.32 7.32
N GLY A 258 4.47 -3.21 8.08
CA GLY A 258 3.23 -2.65 7.57
C GLY A 258 3.42 -1.20 7.16
N TYR A 259 3.83 -0.38 8.11
CA TYR A 259 4.06 1.04 7.92
C TYR A 259 5.47 1.42 8.33
N SER A 260 6.15 2.19 7.48
CA SER A 260 7.37 2.93 7.83
C SER A 260 7.02 4.41 7.85
N ILE A 261 7.07 5.04 9.02
CA ILE A 261 6.55 6.40 9.21
C ILE A 261 7.57 7.31 9.90
N VAL A 262 7.35 8.61 9.77
CA VAL A 262 8.04 9.64 10.55
C VAL A 262 7.30 9.98 11.85
N GLY A 263 6.07 9.50 11.99
CA GLY A 263 5.15 9.86 13.08
C GLY A 263 4.65 11.29 12.99
N VAL A 264 3.91 11.72 14.01
CA VAL A 264 3.31 13.05 14.10
C VAL A 264 4.01 13.83 15.21
N SER A 265 4.24 15.13 15.07
CA SER A 265 4.72 15.95 16.19
C SER A 265 3.76 15.85 17.38
N CYS A 266 4.25 15.66 18.61
CA CYS A 266 3.37 15.66 19.79
C CYS A 266 2.69 17.02 20.04
N ALA A 267 3.22 18.10 19.45
CA ALA A 267 2.59 19.43 19.50
C ALA A 267 1.45 19.60 18.49
N GLU A 268 1.32 18.70 17.52
CA GLU A 268 0.25 18.73 16.52
C GLU A 268 -1.05 18.22 17.14
N THR A 269 -2.05 19.08 17.31
CA THR A 269 -3.34 18.68 17.90
C THR A 269 -4.32 18.16 16.87
N ASP A 270 -4.16 18.52 15.59
CA ASP A 270 -5.15 18.30 14.54
C ASP A 270 -4.68 17.25 13.52
N ALA A 271 -3.80 16.34 13.95
CA ALA A 271 -3.25 15.29 13.12
C ALA A 271 -4.35 14.36 12.58
N GLN A 272 -4.45 14.24 11.26
CA GLN A 272 -5.50 13.46 10.59
C GLN A 272 -5.05 12.02 10.33
N TRP A 273 -4.61 11.34 11.38
CA TRP A 273 -4.17 9.95 11.34
C TRP A 273 -5.15 9.09 12.13
N SER A 274 -5.91 8.23 11.43
CA SER A 274 -7.00 7.47 12.06
C SER A 274 -7.36 6.21 11.27
N GLY A 275 -7.83 5.17 11.97
CA GLY A 275 -8.44 3.99 11.33
C GLY A 275 -7.48 3.13 10.49
N ASN A 276 -6.17 3.36 10.57
CA ASN A 276 -5.21 2.56 9.81
C ASN A 276 -5.01 1.20 10.48
N VAL A 277 -4.84 0.15 9.67
CA VAL A 277 -4.67 -1.22 10.16
C VAL A 277 -3.39 -1.83 9.61
N ALA A 278 -2.65 -2.53 10.46
CA ALA A 278 -1.50 -3.35 10.08
C ALA A 278 -1.64 -4.77 10.64
N HIS A 279 -1.67 -5.79 9.77
CA HIS A 279 -1.67 -7.20 10.18
C HIS A 279 -0.99 -8.12 9.17
N GLY A 280 -0.61 -9.32 9.62
CA GLY A 280 0.15 -10.26 8.78
C GLY A 280 1.52 -9.72 8.34
N THR A 281 2.14 -8.87 9.16
CA THR A 281 3.41 -8.20 8.86
C THR A 281 4.53 -8.65 9.80
N LEU A 282 5.79 -8.51 9.40
CA LEU A 282 6.92 -8.72 10.32
C LEU A 282 6.86 -7.74 11.48
N THR A 283 6.68 -6.46 11.18
CA THR A 283 6.48 -5.38 12.17
C THR A 283 5.29 -4.52 11.76
N GLY A 284 4.37 -4.20 12.66
CA GLY A 284 3.17 -3.42 12.32
C GLY A 284 3.51 -2.01 11.84
N VAL A 285 4.00 -1.18 12.76
CA VAL A 285 4.43 0.19 12.49
C VAL A 285 5.88 0.37 12.94
N LYS A 286 6.70 1.04 12.13
CA LYS A 286 8.05 1.39 12.54
C LYS A 286 8.42 2.85 12.32
N ILE A 287 9.37 3.31 13.13
CA ILE A 287 10.11 4.56 12.99
C ILE A 287 11.60 4.23 13.01
N LEU A 288 12.34 4.65 11.99
CA LEU A 288 13.80 4.49 11.90
C LEU A 288 14.51 5.85 11.84
N PRO A 289 15.76 5.98 12.32
CA PRO A 289 16.45 7.26 12.44
C PRO A 289 16.69 7.94 11.09
N GLU A 290 16.87 7.14 10.04
CA GLU A 290 17.11 7.58 8.67
C GLU A 290 15.93 8.32 8.03
N TYR A 291 14.74 8.23 8.63
CA TYR A 291 13.53 8.87 8.14
C TYR A 291 13.12 10.10 8.95
N VAL A 292 13.80 10.43 10.05
CA VAL A 292 13.23 11.32 11.07
C VAL A 292 13.93 12.69 11.13
N THR A 293 13.08 13.72 11.03
CA THR A 293 13.20 15.03 11.69
C THR A 293 13.69 15.01 13.14
N PRO A 294 14.84 15.53 13.62
CA PRO A 294 15.04 15.66 15.05
C PRO A 294 13.93 16.51 15.69
N ALA A 295 12.93 15.86 16.26
CA ALA A 295 11.84 16.45 17.02
C ALA A 295 12.03 16.09 18.50
N PRO A 296 11.61 16.96 19.44
CA PRO A 296 11.69 16.60 20.86
C PRO A 296 10.76 15.44 21.21
N CYS A 297 9.63 15.33 20.50
CA CYS A 297 8.62 14.31 20.71
C CYS A 297 7.90 13.95 19.41
N THR A 298 7.71 12.66 19.18
CA THR A 298 6.98 12.07 18.07
C THR A 298 5.90 11.15 18.59
N ARG A 299 4.67 11.31 18.11
CA ARG A 299 3.51 10.48 18.45
C ARG A 299 3.18 9.52 17.31
N ILE A 300 2.92 8.26 17.67
CA ILE A 300 2.29 7.25 16.82
C ILE A 300 0.82 7.18 17.22
N THR A 301 -0.09 7.43 16.28
CA THR A 301 -1.54 7.46 16.56
C THR A 301 -2.36 6.97 15.39
N GLY A 302 -3.57 6.48 15.67
CA GLY A 302 -4.55 6.11 14.64
C GLY A 302 -4.31 4.76 13.98
N PHE A 303 -3.65 3.83 14.69
CA PHE A 303 -3.34 2.48 14.18
C PHE A 303 -3.98 1.39 15.04
N THR A 304 -4.57 0.39 14.39
CA THR A 304 -4.89 -0.92 14.96
C THR A 304 -3.89 -1.93 14.42
N ILE A 305 -3.16 -2.61 15.30
CA ILE A 305 -2.07 -3.52 14.92
C ILE A 305 -2.31 -4.89 15.56
N TYR A 306 -2.35 -5.94 14.75
CA TYR A 306 -2.56 -7.31 15.24
C TYR A 306 -1.86 -8.34 14.35
N ASN A 307 -1.71 -9.57 14.85
CA ASN A 307 -1.12 -10.70 14.13
C ASN A 307 0.23 -10.39 13.45
N THR A 308 1.08 -9.59 14.08
CA THR A 308 2.45 -9.37 13.62
C THR A 308 3.37 -10.52 14.01
N HIS A 309 4.45 -10.71 13.26
CA HIS A 309 5.43 -11.76 13.52
C HIS A 309 6.37 -11.38 14.68
N ASP A 310 7.04 -10.22 14.59
CA ASP A 310 8.01 -9.74 15.57
C ASP A 310 7.39 -8.72 16.55
N TYR A 311 7.14 -7.50 16.06
CA TYR A 311 6.74 -6.37 16.90
C TYR A 311 5.47 -5.71 16.38
N GLY A 312 4.60 -5.26 17.29
CA GLY A 312 3.50 -4.37 16.91
C GLY A 312 4.05 -3.00 16.46
N ILE A 313 4.85 -2.39 17.32
CA ILE A 313 5.54 -1.13 17.07
C ILE A 313 7.04 -1.33 17.31
N TYR A 314 7.88 -0.86 16.39
CA TYR A 314 9.32 -0.73 16.57
C TYR A 314 9.76 0.72 16.33
N ALA A 315 10.37 1.36 17.32
CA ALA A 315 10.86 2.72 17.16
C ALA A 315 12.33 2.79 17.57
N GLN A 316 13.16 3.31 16.66
CA GLN A 316 14.51 3.74 16.95
C GLN A 316 14.59 5.24 16.70
N ALA A 317 14.56 6.00 17.80
CA ALA A 317 14.50 7.46 17.75
C ALA A 317 15.36 8.08 18.85
N SER A 318 15.85 9.30 18.59
CA SER A 318 16.44 10.17 19.62
C SER A 318 15.41 11.05 20.33
N SER A 319 14.15 10.99 19.90
CA SER A 319 13.01 11.74 20.42
C SER A 319 12.23 10.92 21.46
N ILE A 320 11.40 11.60 22.25
CA ILE A 320 10.36 10.91 23.04
C ILE A 320 9.34 10.32 22.06
N ILE A 321 8.96 9.05 22.26
CA ILE A 321 7.89 8.41 21.50
C ILE A 321 6.64 8.32 22.38
N GLU A 322 5.57 8.99 21.95
CA GLU A 322 4.22 8.83 22.50
C GLU A 322 3.43 7.86 21.61
N VAL A 323 2.64 6.99 22.22
CA VAL A 323 1.80 6.03 21.52
C VAL A 323 0.37 6.21 22.01
N ASP A 324 -0.52 6.52 21.08
CA ASP A 324 -1.95 6.74 21.31
C ASP A 324 -2.73 5.79 20.39
N MET A 325 -3.17 4.65 20.93
CA MET A 325 -3.86 3.58 20.19
C MET A 325 -5.25 3.30 20.76
#